data_AF-A6DUK1-F1
#
_entry.id   AF-A6DUK1-F1
#
_cell.length_a   1.000
_cell.length_b   1.000
_cell.length_c   1.000
_cell.angle_alpha   90.00
_cell.angle_beta   90.00
_cell.angle_gamma   90.00
#
_symmetry.space_group_name_H-M   'P 1'
#
loop_
_entity.id
_entity.type
_entity.pdbx_description
1 polymer ?
#
loop_
_entity_poly.entity_id
_entity_poly.type
_entity_poly.pdbx_seq_one_letter_code
_entity_poly.pdbx_strand_id
1 'polypeptide(L)'
;MAKQQFVPVKDLKIGDVFRLANGEFATLAKIATESAPQDETFTTYNFEVADFHTYFAGDSGLWVHNRGNPCKEIRDRMAEIALSKA
;
A
#
# COMPACT_ATOMS: atom_id res chain seq x y z
N MET A 1 13.60 11.98 4.27
CA MET A 1 12.21 12.44 4.57
C MET A 1 11.28 11.26 4.37
N ALA A 2 10.40 10.96 5.32
CA ALA A 2 9.41 9.89 5.14
C ALA A 2 8.46 10.24 4.00
N LYS A 3 8.14 9.28 3.12
CA LYS A 3 7.20 9.47 2.01
C LYS A 3 5.78 9.56 2.60
N GLN A 4 5.06 10.65 2.34
CA GLN A 4 3.66 10.81 2.75
C GLN A 4 2.70 10.34 1.66
N GLN A 5 2.86 9.10 1.19
CA GLN A 5 2.03 8.51 0.15
C GLN A 5 2.01 6.99 0.24
N PHE A 6 0.95 6.38 -0.30
CA PHE A 6 0.94 4.93 -0.56
C PHE A 6 1.90 4.61 -1.70
N VAL A 7 2.73 3.59 -1.50
CA VAL A 7 3.74 3.12 -2.47
C VAL A 7 3.45 1.66 -2.77
N PRO A 8 3.49 1.21 -4.05
CA PRO A 8 3.40 -0.20 -4.37
C PRO A 8 4.49 -1.00 -3.65
N VAL A 9 4.15 -2.17 -3.10
CA VAL A 9 5.10 -2.99 -2.31
C VAL A 9 6.38 -3.30 -3.09
N LYS A 10 6.26 -3.56 -4.41
CA LYS A 10 7.40 -3.82 -5.30
C LYS A 10 8.38 -2.64 -5.45
N ASP A 11 7.97 -1.43 -5.11
CA ASP A 11 8.78 -0.20 -5.25
C ASP A 11 9.40 0.25 -3.90
N LEU A 12 9.18 -0.52 -2.82
CA LEU A 12 9.77 -0.25 -1.51
C LEU A 12 11.28 -0.47 -1.52
N LYS A 13 11.98 0.28 -0.67
CA LYS A 13 13.43 0.20 -0.51
C LYS A 13 13.80 0.03 0.96
N ILE A 14 14.84 -0.75 1.23
CA ILE A 14 15.43 -0.83 2.57
C ILE A 14 15.72 0.59 3.06
N GLY A 15 15.35 0.88 4.30
CA GLY A 15 15.42 2.23 4.87
C GLY A 15 14.16 3.08 4.71
N ASP A 16 13.16 2.65 3.92
CA ASP A 16 11.85 3.32 3.91
C ASP A 16 11.23 3.26 5.31
N VAL A 17 10.62 4.37 5.73
CA VAL A 17 10.06 4.55 7.08
C VAL A 17 8.53 4.55 7.00
N PHE A 18 7.90 3.78 7.88
CA PHE A 18 6.44 3.64 8.00
C PHE A 18 5.97 4.14 9.34
N ARG A 19 4.72 4.62 9.39
CA ARG A 19 4.00 4.85 10.63
C ARG A 19 3.12 3.63 10.93
N LEU A 20 3.23 3.11 12.13
CA LEU A 20 2.51 1.91 12.58
C LEU A 20 1.17 2.29 13.24
N ALA A 21 0.32 1.28 13.46
CA ALA A 21 -0.98 1.44 14.11
C ALA A 21 -0.90 2.07 15.51
N ASN A 22 0.17 1.79 16.26
CA ASN A 22 0.43 2.36 17.59
C ASN A 22 0.95 3.81 17.54
N GLY A 23 1.15 4.37 16.34
CA GLY A 23 1.66 5.72 16.12
C GLY A 23 3.19 5.83 16.06
N GLU A 24 3.93 4.76 16.37
CA GLU A 24 5.39 4.69 16.27
C GLU A 24 5.87 4.56 14.82
N PHE A 25 7.19 4.64 14.64
CA PHE A 25 7.84 4.48 13.34
C PHE A 25 8.62 3.17 13.27
N ALA A 26 8.58 2.54 12.10
CA ALA A 26 9.43 1.40 11.77
C ALA A 26 10.17 1.66 10.45
N THR A 27 11.34 1.05 10.31
CA THR A 27 12.17 1.13 9.11
C THR A 27 12.22 -0.22 8.42
N LEU A 28 12.10 -0.24 7.09
CA LEU A 28 12.24 -1.48 6.32
C LEU A 28 13.67 -2.01 6.44
N ALA A 29 13.85 -3.09 7.20
CA ALA A 29 15.17 -3.66 7.44
C ALA A 29 15.64 -4.61 6.32
N LYS A 30 14.72 -5.33 5.68
CA LYS A 30 15.04 -6.38 4.69
C LYS A 30 13.90 -6.57 3.70
N ILE A 31 14.27 -6.92 2.46
CA ILE A 31 13.37 -7.44 1.44
C ILE A 31 13.89 -8.84 1.05
N ALA A 32 12.99 -9.82 0.98
CA ALA A 32 13.29 -11.16 0.51
C ALA A 32 12.26 -11.54 -0.56
N THR A 33 12.73 -12.19 -1.62
CA THR A 33 11.86 -12.70 -2.68
C THR A 33 11.77 -14.21 -2.54
N GLU A 34 10.54 -14.71 -2.64
CA GLU A 34 10.25 -16.14 -2.69
C GLU A 34 9.64 -16.48 -4.05
N SER A 35 9.93 -17.67 -4.57
CA SER A 35 9.34 -18.20 -5.79
C SER A 35 8.61 -19.49 -5.44
N ALA A 36 7.40 -19.65 -5.98
CA ALA A 36 6.69 -20.92 -5.85
C ALA A 36 7.46 -22.02 -6.60
N PRO A 37 7.35 -23.29 -6.17
CA PRO A 37 7.81 -24.42 -6.94
C PRO A 37 7.23 -24.41 -8.37
N GLN A 38 7.88 -25.15 -9.26
CA GLN A 38 7.40 -25.28 -10.64
C GLN A 38 5.96 -25.81 -10.65
N ASP A 39 5.10 -25.16 -11.44
CA ASP A 39 3.67 -25.46 -11.59
C ASP A 39 2.81 -25.24 -10.32
N GLU A 40 3.35 -24.56 -9.30
CA GLU A 40 2.63 -24.19 -8.08
C GLU A 40 2.41 -22.66 -7.97
N THR A 41 1.48 -22.25 -7.10
CA THR A 41 1.22 -20.83 -6.80
C THR A 41 0.96 -20.63 -5.30
N PHE A 42 1.32 -19.45 -4.79
CA PHE A 42 0.90 -19.05 -3.45
C PHE A 42 -0.53 -18.57 -3.47
N THR A 43 -1.39 -19.19 -2.65
CA THR A 43 -2.73 -18.64 -2.40
C THR A 43 -2.60 -17.38 -1.57
N THR A 44 -3.16 -16.27 -2.05
CA THR A 44 -3.16 -14.97 -1.36
C THR A 44 -4.59 -14.51 -1.16
N TYR A 45 -4.82 -13.73 -0.09
CA TYR A 45 -6.14 -13.24 0.27
C TYR A 45 -6.11 -11.72 0.40
N ASN A 46 -7.22 -11.10 0.04
CA ASN A 46 -7.47 -9.68 0.27
C ASN A 46 -8.95 -9.50 0.64
N PHE A 47 -9.23 -8.51 1.48
CA PHE A 47 -10.59 -8.07 1.81
C PHE A 47 -10.72 -6.56 1.63
N GLU A 48 -11.94 -6.07 1.71
CA GLU A 48 -12.25 -4.65 1.54
C GLU A 48 -13.01 -4.13 2.75
N VAL A 49 -12.67 -2.91 3.16
CA VAL A 49 -13.39 -2.15 4.19
C VAL A 49 -14.02 -0.94 3.53
N ALA A 50 -15.18 -0.53 4.04
CA ALA A 50 -15.90 0.61 3.49
C ALA A 50 -15.12 1.93 3.61
N ASP A 51 -15.46 2.86 2.70
CA ASP A 51 -15.05 4.27 2.64
C ASP A 51 -13.56 4.54 2.41
N PHE A 52 -12.70 4.15 3.35
CA PHE A 52 -11.28 4.49 3.31
C PHE A 52 -10.44 3.47 2.55
N HIS A 53 -10.92 2.24 2.41
CA HIS A 53 -10.20 1.13 1.75
C HIS A 53 -8.77 0.94 2.28
N THR A 54 -8.53 1.26 3.56
CA THR A 54 -7.24 1.07 4.23
C THR A 54 -7.41 0.27 5.51
N TYR A 55 -6.38 -0.49 5.87
CA TYR A 55 -6.36 -1.31 7.07
C TYR A 55 -4.93 -1.50 7.58
N PHE A 56 -4.78 -2.00 8.80
CA PHE A 56 -3.49 -2.38 9.35
C PHE A 56 -3.27 -3.89 9.18
N ALA A 57 -2.11 -4.27 8.64
CA ALA A 57 -1.76 -5.65 8.34
C ALA A 57 -0.49 -6.12 9.07
N GLY A 58 -0.48 -7.40 9.47
CA GLY A 58 0.61 -8.05 10.19
C GLY A 58 0.77 -7.57 11.64
N ASP A 59 1.61 -8.28 12.40
CA ASP A 59 1.81 -8.04 13.83
C ASP A 59 2.37 -6.64 14.14
N SER A 60 3.14 -6.06 13.21
CA SER A 60 3.67 -4.71 13.33
C SER A 60 2.62 -3.62 13.04
N GLY A 61 1.46 -3.97 12.47
CA GLY A 61 0.41 -3.01 12.14
C GLY A 61 0.83 -2.00 11.08
N LEU A 62 1.18 -2.48 9.88
CA LEU A 62 1.51 -1.61 8.74
C LEU A 62 0.24 -1.06 8.09
N TRP A 63 0.19 0.24 7.82
CA TRP A 63 -0.93 0.88 7.14
C TRP A 63 -0.90 0.61 5.64
N VAL A 64 -1.84 -0.20 5.16
CA VAL A 64 -1.94 -0.61 3.75
C VAL A 64 -3.24 -0.11 3.12
N HIS A 65 -3.24 -0.04 1.80
CA HIS A 65 -4.35 0.46 1.00
C HIS A 65 -4.73 -0.54 -0.08
N ASN A 66 -6.01 -0.91 -0.13
CA ASN A 66 -6.58 -1.67 -1.23
C ASN A 66 -7.00 -0.70 -2.34
N ARG A 67 -6.31 -0.75 -3.49
CA ARG A 67 -6.58 0.12 -4.63
C ARG A 67 -7.75 -0.41 -5.48
N GLY A 68 -8.94 -0.43 -4.88
CA GLY A 68 -10.20 -0.79 -5.53
C GLY A 68 -10.78 0.32 -6.42
N ASN A 69 -11.98 0.10 -6.95
CA ASN A 69 -12.71 1.00 -7.86
C ASN A 69 -12.81 2.47 -7.38
N PRO A 70 -13.21 2.79 -6.14
CA PRO A 70 -13.40 4.18 -5.74
C PRO A 70 -12.09 5.00 -5.79
N CYS A 71 -10.93 4.37 -5.57
CA CYS A 71 -9.64 5.05 -5.65
C CYS A 71 -9.25 5.40 -7.09
N LYS A 72 -9.71 4.61 -8.06
CA LYS A 72 -9.54 4.90 -9.49
C LYS A 72 -10.40 6.10 -9.88
N GLU A 73 -11.67 6.09 -9.49
CA GLU A 73 -12.63 7.16 -9.77
C GLU A 73 -12.25 8.49 -9.11
N ILE A 74 -11.83 8.48 -7.84
CA ILE A 74 -11.36 9.69 -7.14
C ILE A 74 -10.10 10.23 -7.81
N ARG A 75 -9.12 9.38 -8.15
CA ARG A 75 -7.91 9.80 -8.86
C ARG A 75 -8.25 10.42 -10.22
N ASP A 76 -9.13 9.78 -10.98
CA ASP A 76 -9.49 10.23 -12.32
C ASP A 76 -10.24 11.58 -12.24
N ARG A 77 -11.18 11.74 -11.29
CA ARG A 77 -11.83 13.02 -11.00
C ARG A 77 -10.86 14.10 -10.50
N MET A 78 -9.88 13.75 -9.66
CA MET A 78 -8.85 14.70 -9.21
C MET A 78 -7.95 15.16 -10.37
N ALA A 79 -7.62 14.27 -11.29
CA ALA A 79 -6.85 14.60 -12.49
C ALA A 79 -7.65 15.51 -13.45
N GLU A 80 -8.94 15.24 -13.65
CA GLU A 80 -9.84 16.10 -14.44
C GLU A 80 -9.95 17.51 -13.85
N ILE A 81 -10.14 17.63 -12.53
CA ILE A 81 -10.21 18.93 -11.84
C ILE A 81 -8.88 19.69 -11.93
N ALA A 82 -7.75 18.99 -11.89
CA ALA A 82 -6.43 19.61 -12.02
C ALA A 82 -6.19 20.16 -13.43
N LEU A 83 -6.70 19.47 -14.46
CA LEU A 83 -6.61 19.90 -15.87
C LEU A 83 -7.60 21.00 -16.22
N SER A 84 -8.79 21.04 -15.61
CA SER A 84 -9.80 22.07 -15.86
C SER A 84 -9.47 23.43 -15.22
N LYS A 85 -8.42 23.48 -14.38
CA LYS A 85 -7.94 24.69 -13.70
C LYS A 85 -6.63 25.22 -14.30
N ALA A 86 -6.15 24.62 -15.39
CA ALA A 86 -4.99 25.07 -16.18
C ALA A 86 -5.42 25.95 -17.36
#